data_AF-A0A3V9S8F6-F1
#
_entry.id   AF-A0A3V9S8F6-F1
#
_cell.length_a   1.000
_cell.length_b   1.000
_cell.length_c   1.000
_cell.angle_alpha   90.00
_cell.angle_beta   90.00
_cell.angle_gamma   90.00
#
_symmetry.space_group_name_H-M   'P 1'
#
loop_
_entity.id
_entity.type
_entity.pdbx_description
1 polymer ?
#
loop_
_entity_poly.entity_id
_entity_poly.type
_entity_poly.pdbx_seq_one_letter_code
_entity_poly.pdbx_strand_id
1 'polypeptide(L)'
;MKNIIQLWEDNLLPIKDAIYFSNGRSFLCKIMDYPTLHIERNGEFDFSAFYEKNKDEVTDIDKFREIKLANNCYCCVGEGSYGSEGFVAYLDENKNLVWVLYSEESNPFINVSEYIPDIIIVESSSNIRLKININNPMDLELVV
;
A
#
# COMPACT_ATOMS: atom_id res chain seq x y z
N MET A 1 11.19 16.31 -9.83
CA MET A 1 10.09 15.37 -10.06
C MET A 1 9.99 14.55 -8.79
N LYS A 2 8.93 14.73 -8.00
CA LYS A 2 8.79 14.01 -6.73
C LYS A 2 8.38 12.57 -7.03
N ASN A 3 9.12 11.61 -6.45
CA ASN A 3 8.84 10.18 -6.54
C ASN A 3 8.25 9.71 -5.20
N ILE A 4 7.50 8.61 -5.20
CA ILE A 4 6.90 8.03 -3.99
C ILE A 4 7.94 7.79 -2.88
N ILE A 5 9.18 7.47 -3.26
CA ILE A 5 10.31 7.29 -2.33
C ILE A 5 10.50 8.51 -1.42
N GLN A 6 10.43 9.73 -1.96
CA GLN A 6 10.64 10.95 -1.18
C GLN A 6 9.51 11.18 -0.18
N LEU A 7 8.25 10.92 -0.58
CA LEU A 7 7.13 10.98 0.36
C LEU A 7 7.30 9.94 1.46
N TRP A 8 7.69 8.71 1.11
CA TRP A 8 7.91 7.64 2.08
C TRP A 8 9.02 7.96 3.10
N GLU A 9 10.12 8.56 2.66
CA GLU A 9 11.21 9.03 3.52
C GLU A 9 10.75 10.10 4.52
N ASP A 10 9.78 10.93 4.10
CA ASP A 10 9.14 11.96 4.93
C ASP A 10 7.99 11.40 5.81
N ASN A 11 7.73 10.08 5.80
CA ASN A 11 6.56 9.43 6.40
C ASN A 11 5.22 10.00 5.89
N LEU A 12 5.15 10.24 4.58
CA LEU A 12 3.96 10.70 3.88
C LEU A 12 3.55 9.69 2.80
N LEU A 13 2.25 9.64 2.52
CA LEU A 13 1.70 9.02 1.31
C LEU A 13 0.72 9.97 0.60
N PRO A 14 0.56 9.87 -0.72
CA PRO A 14 -0.48 10.60 -1.44
C PRO A 14 -1.87 10.08 -1.07
N ILE A 15 -2.84 10.98 -0.94
CA ILE A 15 -4.25 10.63 -0.72
C ILE A 15 -4.84 10.24 -2.08
N LYS A 16 -4.57 9.01 -2.52
CA LYS A 16 -5.13 8.42 -3.74
C LYS A 16 -5.00 6.89 -3.72
N ASP A 17 -6.11 6.21 -3.95
CA ASP A 17 -6.16 4.75 -4.11
C ASP A 17 -5.23 4.24 -5.24
N ALA A 18 -4.12 3.60 -4.87
CA ALA A 18 -3.15 3.08 -5.82
C ALA A 18 -2.07 2.18 -5.21
N ILE A 19 -1.38 1.46 -6.10
CA ILE A 19 -0.07 0.86 -5.83
C ILE A 19 1.00 1.73 -6.48
N TYR A 20 1.95 2.18 -5.68
CA TYR A 20 3.07 3.01 -6.08
C TYR A 20 4.36 2.20 -6.01
N PHE A 21 5.15 2.22 -7.07
CA PHE A 21 6.43 1.52 -7.14
C PHE A 21 7.59 2.52 -7.06
N SER A 22 8.68 2.11 -6.41
CA SER A 22 9.89 2.93 -6.29
C SER A 22 10.54 3.24 -7.64
N ASN A 23 10.31 2.40 -8.65
CA ASN A 23 10.73 2.63 -10.04
C ASN A 23 9.94 3.72 -10.77
N GLY A 24 8.96 4.36 -10.12
CA GLY A 24 8.19 5.49 -10.65
C GLY A 24 6.87 5.10 -11.32
N ARG A 25 6.55 3.80 -11.43
CA ARG A 25 5.25 3.33 -11.94
C ARG A 25 4.19 3.41 -10.86
N SER A 26 2.96 3.74 -11.25
CA SER A 26 1.82 3.79 -10.34
C SER A 26 0.56 3.28 -11.00
N PHE A 27 -0.20 2.48 -10.27
CA PHE A 27 -1.41 1.86 -10.79
C PHE A 27 -2.59 2.15 -9.89
N LEU A 28 -3.71 2.53 -10.49
CA LEU A 28 -4.96 2.71 -9.77
C LEU A 28 -5.44 1.35 -9.26
N CYS A 29 -5.62 1.26 -7.95
CA CYS A 29 -6.08 0.09 -7.25
C CYS A 29 -6.94 0.53 -6.08
N LYS A 30 -8.26 0.36 -6.19
CA LYS A 30 -9.21 0.77 -5.16
C LYS A 30 -9.81 -0.45 -4.49
N ILE A 31 -9.87 -0.43 -3.16
CA ILE A 31 -10.57 -1.42 -2.34
C ILE A 31 -11.91 -0.80 -1.95
N MET A 32 -13.00 -1.37 -2.45
CA MET A 32 -14.36 -0.90 -2.20
C MET A 32 -15.03 -1.86 -1.21
N ASP A 33 -15.51 -1.38 -0.07
CA ASP A 33 -16.19 -2.20 0.95
C ASP A 33 -17.71 -2.30 0.75
N TYR A 34 -18.32 -1.33 0.06
CA TYR A 34 -19.77 -1.23 -0.19
C TYR A 34 -20.10 -1.07 -1.69
N PRO A 35 -21.18 -1.69 -2.22
CA PRO A 35 -22.16 -2.58 -1.55
C PRO A 35 -21.67 -4.03 -1.39
N THR A 36 -20.53 -4.37 -1.99
CA THR A 36 -19.91 -5.69 -1.86
C THR A 36 -18.40 -5.49 -1.91
N LEU A 37 -17.66 -6.15 -1.03
CA LEU A 37 -16.21 -6.03 -0.97
C LEU A 37 -15.60 -6.50 -2.30
N HIS A 38 -14.91 -5.60 -3.01
CA HIS A 38 -14.23 -5.89 -4.27
C HIS A 38 -13.03 -4.97 -4.51
N ILE A 39 -12.18 -5.34 -5.47
CA ILE A 39 -11.00 -4.58 -5.87
C ILE A 39 -11.18 -4.10 -7.30
N GLU A 40 -11.14 -2.78 -7.50
CA GLU A 40 -11.11 -2.17 -8.83
C GLU A 40 -9.68 -1.83 -9.25
N ARG A 41 -9.36 -2.07 -10.52
CA ARG A 41 -8.04 -1.80 -11.10
C ARG A 41 -8.20 -0.99 -12.39
N ASN A 42 -7.67 0.22 -12.40
CA ASN A 42 -7.94 1.20 -13.46
C ASN A 42 -6.70 1.61 -14.28
N GLY A 43 -5.71 0.72 -14.36
CA GLY A 43 -4.52 0.91 -15.19
C GLY A 43 -3.46 1.84 -14.58
N GLU A 44 -2.42 2.11 -15.37
CA GLU A 44 -1.26 2.92 -14.98
C GLU A 44 -1.55 4.42 -15.11
N PHE A 45 -1.01 5.24 -14.21
CA PHE A 45 -1.10 6.69 -14.27
C PHE A 45 0.24 7.36 -13.93
N ASP A 46 0.43 8.58 -14.42
CA ASP A 46 1.61 9.39 -14.10
C ASP A 46 1.47 10.02 -12.71
N PHE A 47 2.13 9.43 -11.72
CA PHE A 47 2.15 9.94 -10.35
C PHE A 47 2.79 11.33 -10.24
N SER A 48 3.85 11.61 -10.99
CA SER A 48 4.50 12.92 -10.94
C SER A 48 3.56 14.02 -11.45
N ALA A 49 2.85 13.78 -12.55
CA ALA A 49 1.86 14.71 -13.07
C ALA A 49 0.65 14.86 -12.14
N PHE A 50 0.21 13.78 -11.48
CA PHE A 50 -0.82 13.84 -10.45
C PHE A 50 -0.36 14.68 -9.26
N TYR A 51 0.82 14.39 -8.70
CA TYR A 51 1.35 15.05 -7.52
C TYR A 51 1.59 16.54 -7.74
N GLU A 52 2.08 16.96 -8.91
CA GLU A 52 2.29 18.39 -9.21
C GLU A 52 0.98 19.20 -9.17
N LYS A 53 -0.16 18.58 -9.44
CA LYS A 53 -1.48 19.22 -9.38
C LYS A 53 -2.12 19.15 -7.99
N ASN A 54 -1.67 18.22 -7.15
CA ASN A 54 -2.30 17.84 -5.89
C ASN A 54 -1.27 17.78 -4.75
N LYS A 55 -0.39 18.78 -4.66
CA LYS A 55 0.78 18.76 -3.74
C LYS A 55 0.39 18.66 -2.27
N ASP A 56 -0.78 19.19 -1.94
CA ASP A 56 -1.32 19.22 -0.58
C ASP A 56 -2.19 17.99 -0.27
N GLU A 57 -2.45 17.11 -1.26
CA GLU A 57 -3.21 15.85 -1.08
C GLU A 57 -2.26 14.73 -0.62
N VAL A 58 -1.67 14.91 0.56
CA VAL A 58 -0.82 13.93 1.23
C VAL A 58 -1.27 13.73 2.68
N THR A 59 -0.95 12.59 3.25
CA THR A 59 -1.26 12.24 4.63
C THR A 59 0.00 11.75 5.35
N ASP A 60 0.16 12.12 6.62
CA ASP A 60 1.14 11.48 7.49
C ASP A 60 0.73 10.03 7.73
N ILE A 61 1.73 9.15 7.75
CA ILE A 61 1.52 7.71 7.93
C ILE A 61 2.15 7.19 9.22
N ASP A 62 1.39 6.34 9.90
CA ASP A 62 1.83 5.64 11.09
C ASP A 62 1.97 4.14 10.82
N LYS A 63 3.17 3.60 11.04
CA LYS A 63 3.46 2.17 10.88
C LYS A 63 3.04 1.44 12.15
N PHE A 64 2.12 0.49 12.01
CA PHE A 64 1.61 -0.31 13.13
C PHE A 64 2.39 -1.60 13.32
N ARG A 65 2.74 -2.26 12.21
CA ARG A 65 3.44 -3.54 12.25
C ARG A 65 4.42 -3.67 11.10
N GLU A 66 5.58 -4.22 11.39
CA GLU A 66 6.60 -4.60 10.42
C GLU A 66 7.06 -6.02 10.70
N ILE A 67 7.23 -6.82 9.66
CA ILE A 67 7.79 -8.17 9.73
C ILE A 67 8.96 -8.32 8.77
N LYS A 68 9.95 -9.13 9.16
CA LYS A 68 10.99 -9.60 8.25
C LYS A 68 10.50 -10.88 7.57
N LEU A 69 10.62 -10.95 6.26
CA LEU A 69 10.21 -12.08 5.43
C LEU A 69 11.36 -13.08 5.24
N ALA A 70 11.05 -14.29 4.76
CA ALA A 70 12.02 -15.35 4.51
C ALA A 70 13.10 -14.96 3.49
N ASN A 71 12.78 -14.06 2.56
CA ASN A 71 13.71 -13.52 1.57
C ASN A 71 14.61 -12.38 2.11
N ASN A 72 14.62 -12.14 3.42
CA ASN A 72 15.33 -11.06 4.13
C ASN A 72 14.84 -9.63 3.90
N CYS A 73 13.84 -9.43 3.04
CA CYS A 73 13.14 -8.17 2.87
C CYS A 73 12.09 -7.96 3.99
N TYR A 74 11.38 -6.83 3.97
CA TYR A 74 10.41 -6.49 5.00
C TYR A 74 9.05 -6.14 4.42
N CYS A 75 8.00 -6.37 5.19
CA CYS A 75 6.68 -5.82 4.91
C CYS A 75 6.17 -5.06 6.13
N CYS A 76 5.55 -3.90 5.92
CA CYS A 76 4.89 -3.16 6.97
C CYS A 76 3.50 -2.69 6.57
N VAL A 77 2.69 -2.43 7.59
CA VAL A 77 1.29 -2.01 7.48
C VAL A 77 1.01 -0.88 8.46
N GLY A 78 -0.03 -0.11 8.18
CA GLY A 78 -0.45 1.00 9.02
C GLY A 78 -1.61 1.78 8.46
N GLU A 79 -1.70 3.04 8.87
CA GLU A 79 -2.78 3.97 8.52
C GLU A 79 -2.27 5.30 7.94
N GLY A 80 -3.20 6.03 7.31
CA GLY A 80 -3.11 7.47 7.12
C GLY A 80 -3.82 8.21 8.27
N SER A 81 -3.65 9.53 8.32
CA SER A 81 -4.09 10.35 9.45
C SER A 81 -5.60 10.58 9.60
N TYR A 82 -6.44 10.15 8.65
CA TYR A 82 -7.88 10.41 8.71
C TYR A 82 -8.72 9.21 9.21
N GLY A 83 -8.06 8.07 9.48
CA GLY A 83 -8.64 6.88 10.13
C GLY A 83 -9.53 6.01 9.25
N SER A 84 -9.80 6.41 8.00
CA SER A 84 -10.47 5.54 7.01
C SER A 84 -9.48 4.77 6.15
N GLU A 85 -8.19 5.13 6.21
CA GLU A 85 -7.18 4.69 5.28
C GLU A 85 -6.29 3.59 5.86
N GLY A 86 -5.71 2.81 4.97
CA GLY A 86 -4.70 1.82 5.30
C GLY A 86 -3.66 1.72 4.21
N PHE A 87 -2.45 1.34 4.61
CA PHE A 87 -1.40 1.01 3.65
C PHE A 87 -0.73 -0.33 3.95
N VAL A 88 -0.17 -0.91 2.88
CA VAL A 88 0.71 -2.07 2.92
C VAL A 88 1.94 -1.75 2.10
N ALA A 89 3.13 -1.87 2.68
CA ALA A 89 4.39 -1.60 1.97
C ALA A 89 5.31 -2.80 2.01
N TYR A 90 6.02 -3.00 0.90
CA TYR A 90 7.13 -3.95 0.78
C TYR A 90 8.44 -3.18 0.64
N LEU A 91 9.42 -3.56 1.44
CA LEU A 91 10.71 -2.90 1.57
C LEU A 91 11.84 -3.90 1.29
N ASP A 92 12.94 -3.43 0.73
CA ASP A 92 14.13 -4.26 0.49
C ASP A 92 14.84 -4.65 1.81
N GLU A 93 15.93 -5.41 1.70
CA GLU A 93 16.78 -5.82 2.83
C GLU A 93 17.38 -4.64 3.65
N ASN A 94 17.44 -3.44 3.07
CA ASN A 94 17.92 -2.22 3.69
C ASN A 94 16.76 -1.32 4.17
N LYS A 95 15.53 -1.82 4.10
CA LYS A 95 14.27 -1.10 4.42
C LYS A 95 13.94 0.07 3.49
N ASN A 96 14.49 0.10 2.29
CA ASN A 96 14.06 1.05 1.28
C ASN A 96 12.75 0.61 0.66
N LEU A 97 11.88 1.56 0.32
CA LEU A 97 10.59 1.27 -0.31
C LEU A 97 10.79 0.57 -1.67
N VAL A 98 10.09 -0.54 -1.88
CA VAL A 98 9.97 -1.20 -3.18
C VAL A 98 8.61 -0.87 -3.81
N TRP A 99 7.53 -1.08 -3.06
CA TRP A 99 6.20 -0.62 -3.43
C TRP A 99 5.32 -0.40 -2.20
N VAL A 100 4.28 0.41 -2.35
CA VAL A 100 3.24 0.64 -1.33
C VAL A 100 1.86 0.65 -1.99
N LEU A 101 0.94 -0.11 -1.41
CA LEU A 101 -0.50 0.00 -1.63
C LEU A 101 -1.04 1.01 -0.62
N TYR A 102 -1.74 2.04 -1.10
CA TYR A 102 -2.52 2.95 -0.27
C TYR A 102 -3.99 2.84 -0.65
N SER A 103 -4.86 2.78 0.36
CA SER A 103 -6.31 2.69 0.19
C SER A 103 -6.99 3.70 1.09
N GLU A 104 -7.86 4.54 0.53
CA GLU A 104 -8.58 5.61 1.23
C GLU A 104 -9.73 5.06 2.09
N GLU A 105 -10.23 3.87 1.76
CA GLU A 105 -11.43 3.28 2.37
C GLU A 105 -11.20 1.87 2.98
N SER A 106 -9.96 1.40 3.14
CA SER A 106 -9.70 0.05 3.68
C SER A 106 -9.84 -0.06 5.20
N ASN A 107 -9.89 1.07 5.90
CA ASN A 107 -9.48 1.20 7.30
C ASN A 107 -8.01 0.78 7.52
N PRO A 108 -7.41 1.08 8.69
CA PRO A 108 -6.02 0.75 8.97
C PRO A 108 -5.69 -0.73 8.79
N PHE A 109 -4.55 -1.04 8.15
CA PHE A 109 -4.01 -2.39 8.16
C PHE A 109 -3.23 -2.62 9.46
N ILE A 110 -3.68 -3.59 10.26
CA ILE A 110 -3.19 -3.82 11.63
C ILE A 110 -2.37 -5.11 11.77
N ASN A 111 -2.44 -5.99 10.78
CA ASN A 111 -1.78 -7.28 10.82
C ASN A 111 -1.17 -7.64 9.47
N VAL A 112 -0.03 -8.33 9.53
CA VAL A 112 0.70 -8.84 8.37
C VAL A 112 1.44 -10.12 8.76
N SER A 113 1.39 -11.10 7.87
CA SER A 113 2.08 -12.39 8.02
C SER A 113 2.52 -12.93 6.66
N GLU A 114 3.66 -13.61 6.62
CA GLU A 114 4.07 -14.40 5.46
C GLU A 114 3.33 -15.76 5.52
N TYR A 115 2.52 -16.06 4.51
CA TYR A 115 1.75 -17.30 4.46
C TYR A 115 2.57 -18.46 3.88
N ILE A 116 3.19 -18.20 2.74
CA ILE A 116 4.21 -19.01 2.08
C ILE A 116 5.23 -18.05 1.46
N PRO A 117 6.43 -18.51 1.03
CA PRO A 117 7.42 -17.62 0.43
C PRO A 117 6.80 -16.71 -0.64
N ASP A 118 7.14 -15.43 -0.57
CA ASP A 118 6.66 -14.35 -1.45
C ASP A 118 5.17 -14.00 -1.37
N ILE A 119 4.37 -14.71 -0.57
CA ILE A 119 2.94 -14.43 -0.40
C ILE A 119 2.67 -13.96 1.03
N ILE A 120 2.22 -12.72 1.16
CA ILE A 120 1.77 -12.15 2.43
C ILE A 120 0.25 -12.15 2.54
N ILE A 121 -0.23 -12.24 3.78
CA ILE A 121 -1.61 -12.00 4.16
C ILE A 121 -1.62 -10.79 5.09
N VAL A 122 -2.42 -9.79 4.72
CA VAL A 122 -2.66 -8.59 5.54
C VAL A 122 -4.13 -8.50 5.92
N GLU A 123 -4.40 -7.83 7.03
CA GLU A 123 -5.75 -7.67 7.57
C GLU A 123 -5.94 -6.26 8.13
N SER A 124 -7.05 -5.64 7.72
CA SER A 124 -7.48 -4.33 8.22
C SER A 124 -8.31 -4.45 9.49
N SER A 125 -8.45 -3.34 10.22
CA SER A 125 -9.32 -3.24 11.39
C SER A 125 -10.80 -3.41 11.07
N SER A 126 -11.19 -3.29 9.80
CA SER A 126 -12.54 -3.59 9.29
C SER A 126 -12.70 -5.03 8.77
N ASN A 127 -11.72 -5.90 9.02
CA ASN A 127 -11.66 -7.31 8.58
C ASN A 127 -11.48 -7.50 7.06
N ILE A 128 -11.00 -6.50 6.33
CA ILE A 128 -10.58 -6.70 4.94
C ILE A 128 -9.28 -7.49 4.95
N ARG A 129 -9.26 -8.64 4.29
CA ARG A 129 -8.08 -9.50 4.20
C ARG A 129 -7.60 -9.58 2.77
N LEU A 130 -6.33 -9.28 2.56
CA LEU A 130 -5.69 -9.34 1.24
C LEU A 130 -4.60 -10.39 1.24
N LYS A 131 -4.55 -11.15 0.14
CA LYS A 131 -3.42 -12.00 -0.22
C LYS A 131 -2.65 -11.30 -1.32
N ILE A 132 -1.35 -11.07 -1.08
CA ILE A 132 -0.51 -10.28 -1.98
C ILE A 132 0.75 -11.09 -2.29
N ASN A 133 1.03 -11.27 -3.58
CA ASN A 133 2.35 -11.70 -4.04
C ASN A 133 3.27 -10.49 -4.03
N ILE A 134 4.33 -10.50 -3.21
CA ILE A 134 5.23 -9.34 -3.07
C ILE A 134 5.99 -9.01 -4.34
N ASN A 135 6.17 -9.99 -5.24
CA ASN A 135 6.79 -9.81 -6.53
C ASN A 135 5.81 -9.34 -7.62
N ASN A 136 4.50 -9.48 -7.38
CA ASN A 136 3.45 -8.96 -8.27
C ASN A 136 2.23 -8.46 -7.46
N PRO A 137 2.33 -7.30 -6.79
CA PRO A 137 1.27 -6.81 -5.91
C PRO A 137 0.00 -6.43 -6.66
N MET A 138 0.06 -6.23 -7.98
CA MET A 138 -1.11 -5.92 -8.82
C MET A 138 -2.13 -7.08 -8.85
N ASP A 139 -1.68 -8.31 -8.63
CA ASP A 139 -2.53 -9.50 -8.60
C ASP A 139 -3.14 -9.75 -7.21
N LEU A 140 -3.19 -8.73 -6.33
CA LEU A 140 -3.72 -8.92 -4.98
C LEU A 140 -5.17 -9.43 -4.97
N GLU A 141 -5.49 -10.32 -4.05
CA GLU A 141 -6.80 -10.96 -3.99
C GLU A 141 -7.43 -10.74 -2.62
N LEU A 142 -8.77 -10.64 -2.60
CA LEU A 142 -9.52 -10.75 -1.36
C LEU A 142 -9.46 -12.19 -0.84
N VAL A 143 -9.25 -12.33 0.46
CA VAL A 143 -9.36 -13.62 1.15
C VAL A 143 -10.74 -13.67 1.79
N VAL A 144 -11.61 -14.52 1.25
CA VAL A 144 -12.98 -14.77 1.75
C VAL A 144 -13.00 -15.95 2.71
#